data_AF-A0A956BFE6-F1
#
_entry.id   AF-A0A956BFE6-F1
#
_cell.length_a   1.000
_cell.length_b   1.000
_cell.length_c   1.000
_cell.angle_alpha   90.00
_cell.angle_beta   90.00
_cell.angle_gamma   90.00
#
_symmetry.space_group_name_H-M   'P 1'
#
loop_
_entity.id
_entity.type
_entity.pdbx_description
1 polymer ?
#
loop_
_entity_poly.entity_id
_entity_poly.type
_entity_poly.pdbx_seq_one_letter_code
_entity_poly.pdbx_strand_id
1 'polypeptide(L)'
;LVFLLVLGIQLGRLAFELSQSRLAQTAGILAVAIAPSLAFSGASGMEVSLAALCLTASVRAFLKGADLRAGFLAGLAGLSRPELGLAPLVYLVVVALRRQGVAARAKAALRIVVWPIIGAAAWCTYCFVVTGRPLPNTFYAKFGPSMPWGPRLEYLFERILFSTHAPFPDPGGIVWVACWVVCFIAGVGVSRRGPEQKRAIAFVLTFLVVSVATLIGTHELRGSILFYYQRYFYPVTALGVVVVAIGVGQLAAALSKWLPKRLAATLVLILATAAAAPSWLSARASYAGHCAQIRALHTEPALALFRQSRSDARVGAEGAGSVRYHSERTVIDLLGLNFFELAHHLDDPDSRVCLLVNSDMNLVVVPSFWLEQLAPVFDYRVLEVYRVGESAMSAEGGEVTVVLAAVAAREGMPEACRARAAISNE
;
A
#
# COMPACT_ATOMS: atom_id res chain seq x y z
N LEU A 1 -13.23 -2.95 8.61
CA LEU A 1 -13.67 -2.41 9.93
C LEU A 1 -13.06 -3.13 11.15
N VAL A 2 -13.21 -4.46 11.32
CA VAL A 2 -12.67 -5.18 12.49
C VAL A 2 -11.18 -4.93 12.71
N PHE A 3 -10.36 -5.03 11.66
CA PHE A 3 -8.91 -4.77 11.77
C PHE A 3 -8.59 -3.34 12.19
N LEU A 4 -9.36 -2.33 11.77
CA LEU A 4 -9.16 -0.94 12.20
C LEU A 4 -9.44 -0.75 13.69
N LEU A 5 -10.51 -1.35 14.20
CA LEU A 5 -10.84 -1.30 15.63
C LEU A 5 -9.72 -1.94 16.46
N VAL A 6 -9.26 -3.13 16.07
CA VAL A 6 -8.17 -3.82 16.75
C VAL A 6 -6.87 -3.04 16.64
N LEU A 7 -6.58 -2.45 15.48
CA LEU A 7 -5.43 -1.57 15.27
C LEU A 7 -5.45 -0.39 16.25
N GLY A 8 -6.57 0.33 16.37
CA GLY A 8 -6.70 1.46 17.31
C GLY A 8 -6.40 1.06 18.76
N ILE A 9 -6.92 -0.09 19.20
CA ILE A 9 -6.61 -0.64 20.52
C ILE A 9 -5.11 -0.94 20.67
N GLN A 10 -4.47 -1.51 19.65
CA GLN A 10 -3.03 -1.80 19.69
C GLN A 10 -2.18 -0.52 19.70
N LEU A 11 -2.54 0.48 18.89
CA LEU A 11 -1.86 1.78 18.88
C LEU A 11 -1.96 2.48 20.22
N GLY A 12 -3.16 2.52 20.82
CA GLY A 12 -3.35 3.08 22.15
C GLY A 12 -2.54 2.34 23.22
N ARG A 13 -2.53 0.99 23.20
CA ARG A 13 -1.74 0.18 24.13
C ARG A 13 -0.24 0.44 23.98
N LEU A 14 0.26 0.51 22.74
CA LEU A 14 1.66 0.81 22.48
C LEU A 14 2.01 2.24 22.93
N ALA A 15 1.15 3.22 22.67
CA ALA A 15 1.31 4.60 23.14
C ALA A 15 1.33 4.67 24.68
N PHE A 16 0.46 3.93 25.35
CA PHE A 16 0.46 3.82 26.81
C PHE A 16 1.76 3.20 27.32
N GLU A 17 2.19 2.06 26.78
CA GLU A 17 3.43 1.38 27.19
C GLU A 17 4.65 2.30 27.02
N LEU A 18 4.70 3.05 25.92
CA LEU A 18 5.78 3.98 25.60
C LEU A 18 5.70 5.34 26.30
N SER A 19 4.58 5.73 26.92
CA SER A 19 4.44 7.05 27.55
C SER A 19 4.02 7.05 29.02
N GLN A 20 3.41 5.95 29.47
CA GLN A 20 2.66 5.80 30.71
C GLN A 20 1.50 6.80 30.87
N SER A 21 0.96 7.32 29.76
CA SER A 21 -0.13 8.29 29.75
C SER A 21 -1.44 7.68 29.25
N ARG A 22 -2.50 7.70 30.07
CA ARG A 22 -3.86 7.31 29.66
C ARG A 22 -4.40 8.21 28.55
N LEU A 23 -4.02 9.50 28.54
CA LEU A 23 -4.42 10.39 27.46
C LEU A 23 -3.76 9.98 26.14
N ALA A 24 -2.48 9.60 26.16
CA ALA A 24 -1.82 9.06 24.97
C ALA A 24 -2.47 7.76 24.50
N GLN A 25 -2.92 6.91 25.42
CA GLN A 25 -3.70 5.72 25.08
C GLN A 25 -4.98 6.08 24.33
N THR A 26 -5.80 6.99 24.90
CA THR A 26 -7.05 7.44 24.29
C THR A 26 -6.79 8.11 22.95
N ALA A 27 -5.79 8.98 22.87
CA ALA A 27 -5.39 9.64 21.63
C ALA A 27 -4.99 8.62 20.56
N GLY A 28 -4.22 7.58 20.91
CA GLY A 28 -3.84 6.52 19.97
C GLY A 28 -5.02 5.68 19.47
N ILE A 29 -6.04 5.44 20.31
CA ILE A 29 -7.29 4.77 19.92
C ILE A 29 -8.08 5.65 18.95
N LEU A 30 -8.29 6.93 19.31
CA LEU A 30 -9.04 7.89 18.49
C LEU A 30 -8.30 8.23 17.20
N ALA A 31 -6.97 8.16 17.20
CA ALA A 31 -6.15 8.53 16.07
C ALA A 31 -6.44 7.70 14.82
N VAL A 32 -6.84 6.43 14.95
CA VAL A 32 -7.26 5.61 13.79
C VAL A 32 -8.55 6.15 13.17
N ALA A 33 -9.48 6.64 13.99
CA ALA A 33 -10.74 7.21 13.52
C ALA A 33 -10.57 8.62 12.95
N ILE A 34 -9.50 9.33 13.30
CA ILE A 34 -9.19 10.68 12.78
C ILE A 34 -8.00 10.69 11.79
N ALA A 35 -7.44 9.55 11.41
CA ALA A 35 -6.42 9.47 10.36
C ALA A 35 -7.10 9.06 9.06
N PRO A 36 -7.32 10.00 8.11
CA PRO A 36 -8.10 9.70 6.91
C PRO A 36 -7.52 8.56 6.09
N SER A 37 -6.17 8.47 6.01
CA SER A 37 -5.47 7.40 5.31
C SER A 37 -5.71 6.01 5.91
N LEU A 38 -5.70 5.89 7.23
CA LEU A 38 -5.99 4.61 7.91
C LEU A 38 -7.46 4.25 7.75
N ALA A 39 -8.38 5.20 7.94
CA ALA A 39 -9.81 4.96 7.76
C ALA A 39 -10.16 4.54 6.33
N PHE A 40 -9.62 5.25 5.33
CA PHE A 40 -9.72 4.89 3.92
C PHE A 40 -9.21 3.49 3.68
N SER A 41 -8.03 3.16 4.20
CA SER A 41 -7.41 1.84 4.01
C SER A 41 -8.26 0.69 4.53
N GLY A 42 -9.09 0.92 5.55
CA GLY A 42 -10.00 -0.09 6.06
C GLY A 42 -11.36 -0.13 5.36
N ALA A 43 -11.69 0.88 4.55
CA ALA A 43 -12.85 0.92 3.66
C ALA A 43 -12.54 0.32 2.27
N SER A 44 -11.31 0.43 1.79
CA SER A 44 -10.90 -0.09 0.47
C SER A 44 -10.81 -1.62 0.40
N GLY A 45 -11.03 -2.34 1.51
CA GLY A 45 -10.89 -3.80 1.57
C GLY A 45 -9.44 -4.29 1.44
N MET A 46 -8.46 -3.37 1.43
CA MET A 46 -7.06 -3.71 1.27
C MET A 46 -6.44 -4.26 2.55
N GLU A 47 -5.37 -5.02 2.35
CA GLU A 47 -4.53 -5.65 3.37
C GLU A 47 -3.75 -4.67 4.24
N VAL A 48 -3.79 -3.37 3.94
CA VAL A 48 -3.09 -2.29 4.66
C VAL A 48 -3.41 -2.29 6.15
N SER A 49 -4.69 -2.42 6.53
CA SER A 49 -5.09 -2.42 7.95
C SER A 49 -4.55 -3.65 8.69
N LEU A 50 -4.52 -4.81 8.03
CA LEU A 50 -3.95 -6.04 8.58
C LEU A 50 -2.43 -5.92 8.72
N ALA A 51 -1.76 -5.40 7.69
CA ALA A 51 -0.33 -5.17 7.67
C ALA A 51 0.11 -4.20 8.79
N ALA A 52 -0.62 -3.10 8.97
CA ALA A 52 -0.42 -2.14 10.06
C ALA A 52 -0.60 -2.79 11.45
N LEU A 53 -1.63 -3.64 11.60
CA LEU A 53 -1.91 -4.36 12.83
C LEU A 53 -0.78 -5.36 13.16
N CYS A 54 -0.36 -6.18 12.19
CA CYS A 54 0.73 -7.13 12.36
C CYS A 54 2.05 -6.41 12.69
N LEU A 55 2.34 -5.31 11.99
CA LEU A 55 3.54 -4.51 12.23
C LEU A 55 3.57 -3.91 13.64
N THR A 56 2.50 -3.24 14.05
CA THR A 56 2.41 -2.59 15.37
C THR A 56 2.43 -3.62 16.51
N ALA A 57 1.75 -4.76 16.33
CA ALA A 57 1.79 -5.87 17.25
C ALA A 57 3.19 -6.51 17.33
N SER A 58 3.90 -6.60 16.20
CA SER A 58 5.29 -7.08 16.12
C SER A 58 6.24 -6.18 16.91
N VAL A 59 6.19 -4.86 16.66
CA VAL A 59 6.98 -3.87 17.41
C VAL A 59 6.72 -3.97 18.91
N ARG A 60 5.44 -4.09 19.31
CA ARG A 60 5.06 -4.24 20.71
C ARG A 60 5.58 -5.55 21.32
N ALA A 61 5.49 -6.67 20.62
CA ALA A 61 6.05 -7.95 21.07
C ALA A 61 7.58 -7.88 21.22
N PHE A 62 8.26 -7.22 20.29
CA PHE A 62 9.72 -7.04 20.34
C PHE A 62 10.14 -6.20 21.56
N LEU A 63 9.43 -5.09 21.82
CA LEU A 63 9.69 -4.25 22.99
C LEU A 63 9.48 -5.00 24.33
N LYS A 64 8.64 -6.05 24.35
CA LYS A 64 8.43 -6.92 25.51
C LYS A 64 9.42 -8.09 25.59
N GLY A 65 10.41 -8.17 24.70
CA GLY A 65 11.37 -9.26 24.63
C GLY A 65 10.80 -10.57 24.09
N ALA A 66 9.59 -10.56 23.51
CA ALA A 66 8.95 -11.74 22.93
C ALA A 66 9.42 -11.98 21.48
N ASP A 67 10.72 -12.22 21.29
CA ASP A 67 11.38 -12.27 19.97
C ASP A 67 10.68 -13.17 18.94
N LEU A 68 10.25 -14.37 19.37
CA LEU A 68 9.61 -15.34 18.50
C LEU A 68 8.25 -14.83 17.99
N ARG A 69 7.48 -14.20 18.88
CA ARG A 69 6.18 -13.61 18.54
C ARG A 69 6.35 -12.37 17.65
N ALA A 70 7.39 -11.57 17.90
CA ALA A 70 7.75 -10.46 17.04
C ALA A 70 8.11 -10.95 15.63
N GLY A 71 8.98 -11.95 15.52
CA GLY A 71 9.32 -12.59 14.24
C GLY A 71 8.09 -13.10 13.49
N PHE A 72 7.22 -13.85 14.18
CA PHE A 72 5.97 -14.34 13.60
C PHE A 72 5.08 -13.23 13.05
N LEU A 73 4.83 -12.19 13.84
CA LEU A 73 3.99 -11.06 13.43
C LEU A 73 4.63 -10.22 12.31
N ALA A 74 5.96 -10.07 12.30
CA ALA A 74 6.69 -9.45 11.21
C ALA A 74 6.61 -10.27 9.92
N GLY A 75 6.69 -11.61 10.02
CA GLY A 75 6.47 -12.51 8.90
C GLY A 75 5.06 -12.36 8.31
N LEU A 76 4.03 -12.31 9.16
CA LEU A 76 2.67 -12.03 8.73
C LEU A 76 2.51 -10.64 8.11
N ALA A 77 3.21 -9.63 8.64
CA ALA A 77 3.23 -8.30 8.05
C ALA A 77 3.86 -8.32 6.64
N GLY A 78 4.97 -9.04 6.45
CA GLY A 78 5.63 -9.25 5.16
C GLY A 78 4.78 -10.03 4.15
N LEU A 79 4.07 -11.07 4.61
CA LEU A 79 3.11 -11.81 3.79
C LEU A 79 1.89 -10.98 3.39
N SER A 80 1.44 -10.09 4.29
CA SER A 80 0.40 -9.13 3.97
C SER A 80 0.92 -8.14 2.93
N ARG A 81 2.11 -7.59 3.15
CA ARG A 81 2.75 -6.62 2.25
C ARG A 81 4.27 -6.81 2.20
N PRO A 82 4.85 -7.12 1.03
CA PRO A 82 6.23 -7.58 0.91
C PRO A 82 7.25 -6.55 1.39
N GLU A 83 6.98 -5.25 1.26
CA GLU A 83 7.85 -4.18 1.77
C GLU A 83 8.08 -4.26 3.29
N LEU A 84 7.12 -4.82 4.04
CA LEU A 84 7.24 -5.01 5.49
C LEU A 84 8.06 -6.25 5.84
N GLY A 85 8.43 -7.07 4.85
CA GLY A 85 9.35 -8.19 5.01
C GLY A 85 10.75 -7.76 5.49
N LEU A 86 11.10 -6.47 5.39
CA LEU A 86 12.34 -5.92 5.92
C LEU A 86 12.28 -5.54 7.40
N ALA A 87 11.09 -5.55 8.02
CA ALA A 87 10.92 -5.28 9.45
C ALA A 87 11.88 -6.08 10.37
N PRO A 88 12.11 -7.39 10.14
CA PRO A 88 13.04 -8.19 10.93
C PRO A 88 14.48 -7.64 10.91
N LEU A 89 14.93 -7.02 9.82
CA LEU A 89 16.30 -6.48 9.72
C LEU A 89 16.53 -5.36 10.75
N VAL A 90 15.55 -4.49 10.95
CA VAL A 90 15.61 -3.45 11.98
C VAL A 90 15.73 -4.08 13.38
N TYR A 91 15.01 -5.19 13.61
CA TYR A 91 15.06 -5.90 14.90
C TYR A 91 16.43 -6.54 15.13
N LEU A 92 17.04 -7.12 14.09
CA LEU A 92 18.37 -7.72 14.15
C LEU A 92 19.44 -6.69 14.51
N VAL A 93 19.39 -5.49 13.92
CA VAL A 93 20.29 -4.38 14.27
C VAL A 93 20.16 -4.05 15.76
N VAL A 94 18.95 -3.94 16.27
CA VAL A 94 18.73 -3.64 17.70
C VAL A 94 19.17 -4.79 18.61
N VAL A 95 18.95 -6.04 18.23
CA VAL A 95 19.44 -7.23 18.96
C VAL A 95 20.96 -7.20 19.05
N ALA A 96 21.65 -6.92 17.94
CA ALA A 96 23.11 -6.86 17.89
C ALA A 96 23.66 -5.76 18.83
N LEU A 97 22.99 -4.61 18.89
CA LEU A 97 23.39 -3.49 19.73
C LEU A 97 23.05 -3.66 21.21
N ARG A 98 21.93 -4.32 21.56
CA ARG A 98 21.41 -4.36 22.94
C ARG A 98 21.79 -5.61 23.72
N ARG A 99 21.89 -6.77 23.08
CA ARG A 99 22.15 -8.03 23.80
C ARG A 99 23.64 -8.23 23.98
N GLN A 100 24.03 -8.65 25.18
CA GLN A 100 25.40 -9.05 25.49
C GLN A 100 25.53 -10.57 25.28
N GLY A 101 26.68 -11.01 24.77
CA GLY A 101 26.97 -12.42 24.50
C GLY A 101 26.49 -12.91 23.12
N VAL A 102 27.36 -13.67 22.44
CA VAL A 102 27.11 -14.19 21.09
C VAL A 102 25.91 -15.15 21.06
N ALA A 103 25.81 -16.06 22.03
CA ALA A 103 24.73 -17.04 22.10
C ALA A 103 23.33 -16.38 22.27
N ALA A 104 23.24 -15.35 23.12
CA ALA A 104 21.98 -14.63 23.34
C ALA A 104 21.54 -13.84 22.10
N ARG A 105 22.50 -13.25 21.35
CA ARG A 105 22.25 -12.58 20.07
C ARG A 105 21.78 -13.57 19.01
N ALA A 106 22.48 -14.69 18.83
CA ALA A 106 22.14 -15.72 17.84
C ALA A 106 20.75 -16.31 18.09
N LYS A 107 20.43 -16.65 19.36
CA LYS A 107 19.10 -17.16 19.74
C LYS A 107 17.98 -16.17 19.45
N ALA A 108 18.20 -14.88 19.72
CA ALA A 108 17.24 -13.83 19.43
C ALA A 108 17.04 -13.64 17.92
N ALA A 109 18.15 -13.57 17.18
CA ALA A 109 18.15 -13.42 15.74
C ALA A 109 17.38 -14.56 15.07
N LEU A 110 17.69 -15.81 15.44
CA LEU A 110 16.99 -16.99 14.93
C LEU A 110 15.47 -16.91 15.16
N ARG A 111 15.05 -16.55 16.38
CA ARG A 111 13.62 -16.40 16.74
C ARG A 111 12.91 -15.31 15.94
N ILE A 112 13.62 -14.25 15.56
CA ILE A 112 13.08 -13.15 14.75
C ILE A 112 12.95 -13.54 13.28
N VAL A 113 13.95 -14.23 12.72
CA VAL A 113 14.01 -14.48 11.26
C VAL A 113 13.33 -15.77 10.80
N VAL A 114 13.16 -16.75 11.69
CA VAL A 114 12.63 -18.07 11.31
C VAL A 114 11.26 -17.97 10.63
N TRP A 115 10.34 -17.17 11.17
CA TRP A 115 8.99 -17.06 10.63
C TRP A 115 8.91 -16.24 9.33
N PRO A 116 9.57 -15.08 9.19
CA PRO A 116 9.67 -14.41 7.90
C PRO A 116 10.26 -15.30 6.80
N ILE A 117 11.28 -16.09 7.10
CA ILE A 117 11.90 -17.02 6.13
C ILE A 117 10.90 -18.12 5.74
N ILE A 118 10.23 -18.74 6.71
CA ILE A 118 9.20 -19.76 6.42
C ILE A 118 8.07 -19.18 5.58
N GLY A 119 7.59 -17.97 5.91
CA GLY A 119 6.55 -17.29 5.13
C GLY A 119 7.00 -17.01 3.69
N ALA A 120 8.19 -16.44 3.53
CA ALA A 120 8.76 -16.18 2.20
C ALA A 120 8.94 -17.48 1.40
N ALA A 121 9.49 -18.53 2.02
CA ALA A 121 9.68 -19.82 1.36
C ALA A 121 8.35 -20.46 0.93
N ALA A 122 7.33 -20.41 1.78
CA ALA A 122 6.00 -20.92 1.45
C ALA A 122 5.39 -20.14 0.28
N TRP A 123 5.51 -18.81 0.28
CA TRP A 123 5.03 -17.97 -0.82
C TRP A 123 5.78 -18.23 -2.13
N CYS A 124 7.10 -18.30 -2.09
CA CYS A 124 7.91 -18.60 -3.27
C CYS A 124 7.63 -20.01 -3.82
N THR A 125 7.38 -20.98 -2.94
CA THR A 125 6.98 -22.34 -3.33
C THR A 125 5.63 -22.33 -4.02
N TYR A 126 4.65 -21.61 -3.46
CA TYR A 126 3.34 -21.44 -4.10
C TYR A 126 3.47 -20.79 -5.48
N CYS A 127 4.22 -19.69 -5.61
CA CYS A 127 4.49 -19.06 -6.90
C CYS A 127 5.13 -20.06 -7.87
N PHE A 128 6.12 -20.82 -7.43
CA PHE A 128 6.82 -21.77 -8.29
C PHE A 128 5.89 -22.88 -8.77
N VAL A 129 5.02 -23.41 -7.91
CA VAL A 129 4.03 -24.44 -8.27
C VAL A 129 2.99 -23.90 -9.26
N VAL A 130 2.55 -22.65 -9.11
CA VAL A 130 1.47 -22.08 -9.92
C VAL A 130 1.95 -21.49 -11.25
N THR A 131 3.13 -20.86 -11.27
CA THR A 131 3.61 -20.09 -12.43
C THR A 131 4.96 -20.58 -12.98
N GLY A 132 5.58 -21.59 -12.34
CA GLY A 132 6.93 -22.05 -12.68
C GLY A 132 8.04 -21.09 -12.26
N ARG A 133 7.73 -20.04 -11.49
CA ARG A 133 8.69 -19.00 -11.07
C ARG A 133 8.65 -18.76 -9.56
N PRO A 134 9.78 -18.45 -8.91
CA PRO A 134 9.85 -18.30 -7.46
C PRO A 134 9.18 -17.02 -6.93
N LEU A 135 8.81 -16.07 -7.80
CA LEU A 135 8.21 -14.79 -7.42
C LEU A 135 6.86 -14.62 -8.12
N PRO A 136 5.94 -13.81 -7.59
CA PRO A 136 4.63 -13.60 -8.20
C PRO A 136 4.76 -12.83 -9.53
N ASN A 137 3.82 -13.01 -10.46
CA ASN A 137 3.78 -12.28 -11.73
C ASN A 137 3.81 -10.75 -11.54
N THR A 138 3.26 -10.24 -10.45
CA THR A 138 3.32 -8.82 -10.11
C THR A 138 4.74 -8.31 -9.91
N PHE A 139 5.67 -9.15 -9.45
CA PHE A 139 7.09 -8.81 -9.40
C PHE A 139 7.62 -8.66 -10.82
N TYR A 140 7.48 -9.67 -11.67
CA TYR A 140 8.00 -9.63 -13.04
C TYR A 140 7.36 -8.52 -13.89
N ALA A 141 6.04 -8.34 -13.80
CA ALA A 141 5.29 -7.34 -14.57
C ALA A 141 5.55 -5.89 -14.14
N LYS A 142 6.03 -5.65 -12.91
CA LYS A 142 6.18 -4.29 -12.35
C LYS A 142 7.62 -3.93 -11.97
N PHE A 143 8.53 -4.88 -11.97
CA PHE A 143 9.93 -4.62 -11.65
C PHE A 143 10.63 -4.07 -12.89
N GLY A 144 10.64 -2.75 -13.01
CA GLY A 144 11.36 -2.01 -14.05
C GLY A 144 12.76 -1.59 -13.61
N PRO A 145 13.57 -1.02 -14.54
CA PRO A 145 14.84 -0.40 -14.19
C PRO A 145 14.63 0.64 -13.08
N SER A 146 15.47 0.59 -12.06
CA SER A 146 15.33 1.45 -10.89
C SER A 146 15.41 2.93 -11.30
N MET A 147 14.32 3.69 -11.09
CA MET A 147 14.38 5.15 -11.21
C MET A 147 15.49 5.76 -10.32
N PRO A 148 16.15 6.85 -10.73
CA PRO A 148 17.09 7.58 -9.88
C PRO A 148 16.48 8.01 -8.54
N TRP A 149 17.31 8.20 -7.51
CA TRP A 149 16.83 8.62 -6.17
C TRP A 149 16.20 10.02 -6.15
N GLY A 150 16.64 10.94 -7.02
CA GLY A 150 16.17 12.33 -7.07
C GLY A 150 14.65 12.47 -7.16
N PRO A 151 14.01 11.99 -8.24
CA PRO A 151 12.55 12.04 -8.40
C PRO A 151 11.78 11.33 -7.28
N ARG A 152 12.36 10.30 -6.66
CA ARG A 152 11.72 9.58 -5.55
C ARG A 152 11.72 10.39 -4.25
N LEU A 153 12.80 11.13 -4.00
CA LEU A 153 12.90 12.05 -2.87
C LEU A 153 11.97 13.25 -3.08
N GLU A 154 11.92 13.79 -4.29
CA GLU A 154 10.96 14.83 -4.67
C GLU A 154 9.53 14.37 -4.40
N TYR A 155 9.15 13.16 -4.86
CA TYR A 155 7.84 12.59 -4.53
C TYR A 155 7.61 12.45 -3.02
N LEU A 156 8.59 12.00 -2.24
CA LEU A 156 8.46 11.92 -0.78
C LEU A 156 8.16 13.30 -0.19
N PHE A 157 8.99 14.29 -0.50
CA PHE A 157 8.83 15.63 0.07
C PHE A 157 7.55 16.27 -0.43
N GLU A 158 7.39 16.38 -1.74
CA GLU A 158 6.26 17.08 -2.34
C GLU A 158 4.95 16.37 -2.12
N ARG A 159 4.88 15.03 -2.24
CA ARG A 159 3.61 14.29 -2.25
C ARG A 159 3.28 13.59 -0.94
N ILE A 160 4.26 13.11 -0.19
CA ILE A 160 4.00 12.42 1.09
C ILE A 160 4.08 13.37 2.29
N LEU A 161 5.08 14.26 2.32
CA LEU A 161 5.31 15.13 3.47
C LEU A 161 4.61 16.50 3.34
N PHE A 162 4.56 17.08 2.14
CA PHE A 162 4.13 18.46 1.92
C PHE A 162 2.92 18.64 0.98
N SER A 163 2.37 17.62 0.32
CA SER A 163 1.27 17.86 -0.65
C SER A 163 -0.07 18.09 0.02
N THR A 164 -0.95 18.73 -0.74
CA THR A 164 -2.40 18.77 -0.55
C THR A 164 -3.09 17.40 -0.54
N HIS A 165 -2.35 16.31 -0.78
CA HIS A 165 -2.83 14.92 -0.71
C HIS A 165 -2.02 14.07 0.26
N ALA A 166 -1.02 14.63 0.95
CA ALA A 166 -0.40 14.00 2.11
C ALA A 166 -1.53 13.62 3.08
N PRO A 167 -1.33 12.68 4.03
CA PRO A 167 -2.33 12.43 5.06
C PRO A 167 -2.77 13.72 5.80
N PHE A 168 -2.03 14.84 5.64
CA PHE A 168 -2.35 16.17 6.11
C PHE A 168 -2.02 17.26 5.04
N PRO A 169 -2.99 17.66 4.18
CA PRO A 169 -2.88 18.77 3.23
C PRO A 169 -2.71 20.15 3.88
N ASP A 170 -2.15 21.14 3.18
CA ASP A 170 -2.12 22.59 3.53
C ASP A 170 -1.24 22.91 4.77
N PRO A 171 -1.28 24.10 5.44
CA PRO A 171 -0.46 24.34 6.64
C PRO A 171 -0.60 23.23 7.69
N GLY A 172 -1.67 22.42 7.63
CA GLY A 172 -1.87 21.19 8.37
C GLY A 172 -0.75 20.17 8.23
N GLY A 173 -0.11 20.00 7.07
CA GLY A 173 1.03 19.10 6.86
C GLY A 173 2.30 19.58 7.56
N ILE A 174 2.59 20.88 7.45
CA ILE A 174 3.66 21.54 8.19
C ILE A 174 3.38 21.49 9.68
N VAL A 175 2.14 21.76 10.11
CA VAL A 175 1.70 21.64 11.50
C VAL A 175 1.79 20.19 11.97
N TRP A 176 1.54 19.20 11.13
CA TRP A 176 1.63 17.80 11.51
C TRP A 176 3.07 17.35 11.65
N VAL A 177 3.94 17.67 10.68
CA VAL A 177 5.40 17.44 10.77
C VAL A 177 5.99 18.23 11.94
N ALA A 178 5.59 19.48 12.16
CA ALA A 178 6.00 20.27 13.31
C ALA A 178 5.47 19.68 14.61
N CYS A 179 4.22 19.20 14.66
CA CYS A 179 3.70 18.46 15.80
C CYS A 179 4.52 17.19 16.02
N TRP A 180 4.89 16.45 14.98
CA TRP A 180 5.76 15.30 15.09
C TRP A 180 7.13 15.63 15.64
N VAL A 181 7.76 16.68 15.11
CA VAL A 181 9.08 17.15 15.53
C VAL A 181 9.01 17.68 16.96
N VAL A 182 8.00 18.46 17.31
CA VAL A 182 7.78 18.97 18.67
C VAL A 182 7.46 17.83 19.63
N CYS A 183 6.63 16.86 19.23
CA CYS A 183 6.31 15.68 20.03
C CYS A 183 7.49 14.72 20.13
N PHE A 184 8.36 14.68 19.11
CA PHE A 184 9.61 13.93 19.10
C PHE A 184 10.62 14.57 20.06
N ILE A 185 10.83 15.88 19.97
CA ILE A 185 11.73 16.66 20.84
C ILE A 185 11.20 16.62 22.29
N ALA A 186 9.90 16.79 22.50
CA ALA A 186 9.28 16.65 23.82
C ALA A 186 9.31 15.19 24.32
N GLY A 187 9.18 14.22 23.41
CA GLY A 187 9.19 12.78 23.65
C GLY A 187 10.54 12.27 24.13
N VAL A 188 11.60 12.67 23.43
CA VAL A 188 12.97 12.21 23.62
C VAL A 188 13.76 13.14 24.54
N GLY A 189 13.66 14.46 24.34
CA GLY A 189 14.46 15.48 25.02
C GLY A 189 13.90 15.92 26.38
N VAL A 190 12.59 16.18 26.47
CA VAL A 190 11.97 16.75 27.70
C VAL A 190 11.61 15.67 28.72
N SER A 191 11.74 14.40 28.35
CA SER A 191 11.22 13.33 29.19
C SER A 191 12.16 12.95 30.32
N ARG A 192 11.69 13.12 31.57
CA ARG A 192 12.28 12.55 32.82
C ARG A 192 12.27 11.01 32.88
N ARG A 193 12.06 10.36 31.74
CA ARG A 193 11.87 8.91 31.61
C ARG A 193 13.20 8.18 31.71
N GLY A 194 13.10 6.93 32.17
CA GLY A 194 14.22 6.01 32.25
C GLY A 194 14.84 5.71 30.87
N PRO A 195 16.10 5.27 30.84
CA PRO A 195 16.86 5.02 29.62
C PRO A 195 16.20 3.99 28.68
N GLU A 196 15.46 3.03 29.22
CA GLU A 196 14.77 2.00 28.43
C GLU A 196 13.65 2.58 27.54
N GLN A 197 12.90 3.54 28.06
CA GLN A 197 11.80 4.16 27.32
C GLN A 197 12.31 5.06 26.19
N LYS A 198 13.40 5.80 26.44
CA LYS A 198 14.11 6.57 25.40
C LYS A 198 14.62 5.64 24.28
N ARG A 199 15.21 4.51 24.65
CA ARG A 199 15.63 3.46 23.70
C ARG A 199 14.45 2.88 22.91
N ALA A 200 13.29 2.68 23.53
CA ALA A 200 12.10 2.18 22.86
C ALA A 200 11.55 3.19 21.83
N ILE A 201 11.48 4.47 22.19
CA ILE A 201 11.07 5.55 21.29
C ILE A 201 12.07 5.67 20.12
N ALA A 202 13.37 5.70 20.40
CA ALA A 202 14.40 5.74 19.38
C ALA A 202 14.27 4.56 18.40
N PHE A 203 13.98 3.35 18.89
CA PHE A 203 13.75 2.18 18.06
C PHE A 203 12.55 2.34 17.11
N VAL A 204 11.40 2.83 17.60
CA VAL A 204 10.21 3.06 16.76
C VAL A 204 10.52 4.07 15.65
N LEU A 205 11.34 5.08 15.93
CA LEU A 205 11.72 6.10 14.96
C LEU A 205 12.73 5.59 13.94
N THR A 206 13.75 4.85 14.39
CA THR A 206 14.66 4.15 13.47
C THR A 206 13.87 3.23 12.55
N PHE A 207 12.90 2.51 13.08
CA PHE A 207 12.02 1.66 12.30
C PHE A 207 11.24 2.44 11.25
N LEU A 208 10.64 3.56 11.63
CA LEU A 208 9.93 4.46 10.72
C LEU A 208 10.83 4.95 9.59
N VAL A 209 12.02 5.46 9.92
CA VAL A 209 12.99 5.99 8.95
C VAL A 209 13.45 4.90 7.98
N VAL A 210 13.83 3.73 8.49
CA VAL A 210 14.28 2.61 7.64
C VAL A 210 13.15 2.11 6.74
N SER A 211 11.92 2.06 7.25
CA SER A 211 10.76 1.64 6.45
C SER A 211 10.46 2.65 5.34
N VAL A 212 10.50 3.95 5.63
CA VAL A 212 10.33 5.02 4.63
C VAL A 212 11.46 4.96 3.58
N ALA A 213 12.72 4.84 4.01
CA ALA A 213 13.86 4.71 3.11
C ALA A 213 13.75 3.47 2.21
N THR A 214 13.30 2.35 2.78
CA THR A 214 13.02 1.12 2.03
C THR A 214 11.96 1.36 0.96
N LEU A 215 10.83 1.94 1.34
CA LEU A 215 9.73 2.21 0.42
C LEU A 215 10.16 3.10 -0.76
N ILE A 216 10.97 4.11 -0.48
CA ILE A 216 11.58 4.97 -1.51
C ILE A 216 12.55 4.16 -2.37
N GLY A 217 13.34 3.27 -1.77
CA GLY A 217 14.31 2.43 -2.47
C GLY A 217 13.67 1.35 -3.35
N THR A 218 12.49 0.85 -3.00
CA THR A 218 11.87 -0.32 -3.64
C THR A 218 10.70 0.01 -4.56
N HIS A 219 10.09 1.20 -4.46
CA HIS A 219 8.95 1.56 -5.29
C HIS A 219 9.27 2.67 -6.28
N GLU A 220 8.70 2.53 -7.47
CA GLU A 220 8.61 3.59 -8.46
C GLU A 220 7.59 4.64 -8.00
N LEU A 221 8.05 5.64 -7.28
CA LEU A 221 7.22 6.74 -6.82
C LEU A 221 7.03 7.75 -7.96
N ARG A 222 5.97 7.60 -8.74
CA ARG A 222 5.63 8.53 -9.84
C ARG A 222 4.62 9.57 -9.37
N GLY A 223 4.92 10.85 -9.60
CA GLY A 223 4.08 11.99 -9.23
C GLY A 223 2.67 11.98 -9.84
N SER A 224 2.50 11.33 -11.00
CA SER A 224 1.25 11.30 -11.75
C SER A 224 0.15 10.43 -11.15
N ILE A 225 0.47 9.49 -10.24
CA ILE A 225 -0.51 8.57 -9.64
C ILE A 225 -0.51 8.74 -8.11
N LEU A 226 -1.33 9.67 -7.61
CA LEU A 226 -1.23 10.18 -6.24
C LEU A 226 -1.61 9.14 -5.18
N PHE A 227 -2.80 8.53 -5.28
CA PHE A 227 -3.32 7.66 -4.23
C PHE A 227 -2.63 6.28 -4.19
N TYR A 228 -2.24 5.76 -5.35
CA TYR A 228 -1.76 4.38 -5.48
C TYR A 228 -0.43 4.14 -4.76
N TYR A 229 0.48 5.13 -4.72
CA TYR A 229 1.77 4.97 -4.04
C TYR A 229 1.71 5.32 -2.55
N GLN A 230 0.81 6.22 -2.14
CA GLN A 230 0.65 6.58 -0.73
C GLN A 230 0.31 5.39 0.16
N ARG A 231 -0.45 4.42 -0.37
CA ARG A 231 -0.87 3.24 0.38
C ARG A 231 0.32 2.41 0.89
N TYR A 232 1.48 2.44 0.23
CA TYR A 232 2.70 1.75 0.70
C TYR A 232 3.21 2.31 2.05
N PHE A 233 2.95 3.59 2.33
CA PHE A 233 3.37 4.23 3.57
C PHE A 233 2.41 3.97 4.74
N TYR A 234 1.14 3.66 4.48
CA TYR A 234 0.10 3.59 5.51
C TYR A 234 0.33 2.56 6.63
N PRO A 235 0.89 1.35 6.37
CA PRO A 235 1.24 0.46 7.48
C PRO A 235 2.25 1.08 8.44
N VAL A 236 3.21 1.84 7.90
CA VAL A 236 4.28 2.48 8.68
C VAL A 236 3.76 3.73 9.39
N THR A 237 2.84 4.50 8.80
CA THR A 237 2.25 5.68 9.45
C THR A 237 1.48 5.31 10.72
N ALA A 238 1.04 4.05 10.88
CA ALA A 238 0.44 3.57 12.13
C ALA A 238 1.42 3.65 13.32
N LEU A 239 2.71 3.36 13.13
CA LEU A 239 3.73 3.60 14.16
C LEU A 239 3.89 5.09 14.45
N GLY A 240 3.66 5.90 13.44
CA GLY A 240 3.71 7.32 13.59
C GLY A 240 2.57 7.96 14.38
N VAL A 241 1.38 7.42 14.22
CA VAL A 241 0.23 7.73 15.07
C VAL A 241 0.56 7.53 16.55
N VAL A 242 1.35 6.51 16.91
CA VAL A 242 1.80 6.30 18.29
C VAL A 242 2.64 7.47 18.78
N VAL A 243 3.57 7.98 17.96
CA VAL A 243 4.42 9.13 18.32
C VAL A 243 3.58 10.38 18.56
N VAL A 244 2.60 10.65 17.68
CA VAL A 244 1.65 11.77 17.85
C VAL A 244 0.86 11.61 19.15
N ALA A 245 0.35 10.42 19.43
CA ALA A 245 -0.43 10.16 20.63
C ALA A 245 0.36 10.38 21.92
N ILE A 246 1.64 9.96 21.95
CA ILE A 246 2.57 10.25 23.05
C ILE A 246 2.72 11.77 23.22
N GLY A 247 2.90 12.48 22.11
CA GLY A 247 3.01 13.92 22.04
C GLY A 247 1.81 14.69 22.59
N VAL A 248 0.60 14.29 22.20
CA VAL A 248 -0.67 14.80 22.75
C VAL A 248 -0.69 14.64 24.27
N GLY A 249 -0.30 13.47 24.78
CA GLY A 249 -0.19 13.20 26.20
C GLY A 249 0.78 14.15 26.92
N GLN A 250 1.90 14.48 26.29
CA GLN A 250 2.92 15.37 26.84
C GLN A 250 2.50 16.84 26.79
N LEU A 251 1.90 17.29 25.70
CA LEU A 251 1.40 18.66 25.56
C LEU A 251 0.32 18.95 26.61
N ALA A 252 -0.61 18.03 26.82
CA ALA A 252 -1.63 18.17 27.86
C ALA A 252 -1.00 18.19 29.27
N ALA A 253 0.03 17.39 29.53
CA ALA A 253 0.77 17.42 30.78
C ALA A 253 1.48 18.77 31.00
N ALA A 254 2.05 19.37 29.94
CA ALA A 254 2.67 20.69 30.00
C ALA A 254 1.63 21.80 30.28
N LEU A 255 0.50 21.79 29.57
CA LEU A 255 -0.60 22.73 29.79
C LEU A 255 -1.24 22.57 31.17
N SER A 256 -1.23 21.37 31.74
CA SER A 256 -1.77 21.11 33.07
C SER A 256 -1.01 21.79 34.23
N LYS A 257 0.13 22.44 33.94
CA LYS A 257 0.80 23.35 34.87
C LYS A 257 0.02 24.65 35.09
N TRP A 258 -0.81 25.02 34.12
CA TRP A 258 -1.54 26.29 34.08
C TRP A 258 -3.06 26.11 34.06
N LEU A 259 -3.53 24.93 33.64
CA LEU A 259 -4.95 24.60 33.50
C LEU A 259 -5.31 23.33 34.29
N PRO A 260 -6.58 23.16 34.70
CA PRO A 260 -7.05 21.88 35.24
C PRO A 260 -6.77 20.73 34.26
N LYS A 261 -6.26 19.59 34.76
CA LYS A 261 -5.85 18.43 33.94
C LYS A 261 -6.91 18.00 32.91
N ARG A 262 -8.19 17.98 33.30
CA ARG A 262 -9.30 17.62 32.41
C ARG A 262 -9.46 18.63 31.27
N LEU A 263 -9.43 19.93 31.59
CA LEU A 263 -9.55 20.99 30.59
C LEU A 263 -8.36 20.96 29.61
N ALA A 264 -7.13 20.81 30.10
CA ALA A 264 -5.94 20.69 29.27
C ALA A 264 -6.03 19.49 28.30
N ALA A 265 -6.46 18.32 28.79
CA ALA A 265 -6.63 17.13 27.96
C ALA A 265 -7.71 17.33 26.88
N THR A 266 -8.88 17.86 27.26
CA THR A 266 -9.98 18.15 26.33
C THR A 266 -9.55 19.16 25.27
N LEU A 267 -8.89 20.25 25.67
CA LEU A 267 -8.43 21.28 24.74
C LEU A 267 -7.44 20.71 23.71
N VAL A 268 -6.46 19.91 24.14
CA VAL A 268 -5.50 19.30 23.22
C VAL A 268 -6.18 18.31 22.26
N LEU A 269 -7.14 17.51 22.73
CA LEU A 269 -7.89 16.60 21.86
C LEU A 269 -8.75 17.35 20.85
N ILE A 270 -9.40 18.44 21.26
CA ILE A 270 -10.18 19.31 20.36
C ILE A 270 -9.26 19.92 19.31
N LEU A 271 -8.13 20.49 19.72
CA LEU A 271 -7.16 21.10 18.80
C LEU A 271 -6.58 20.07 17.83
N ALA A 272 -6.23 18.87 18.30
CA ALA A 272 -5.75 17.79 17.44
C ALA A 272 -6.81 17.33 16.42
N THR A 273 -8.07 17.25 16.84
CA THR A 273 -9.18 16.87 15.96
C THR A 273 -9.48 17.97 14.95
N ALA A 274 -9.51 19.22 15.39
CA ALA A 274 -9.71 20.40 14.53
C ALA A 274 -8.60 20.53 13.49
N ALA A 275 -7.34 20.28 13.89
CA ALA A 275 -6.20 20.28 12.97
C ALA A 275 -6.29 19.16 11.91
N ALA A 276 -6.92 18.03 12.21
CA ALA A 276 -7.11 16.92 11.27
C ALA A 276 -8.36 17.10 10.37
N ALA A 277 -9.29 17.98 10.72
CA ALA A 277 -10.57 18.11 10.02
C ALA A 277 -10.45 18.50 8.53
N PRO A 278 -9.58 19.44 8.12
CA PRO A 278 -9.40 19.76 6.69
C PRO A 278 -8.94 18.55 5.88
N SER A 279 -8.00 17.77 6.43
CA SER A 279 -7.48 16.57 5.81
C SER A 279 -8.55 15.50 5.63
N TRP A 280 -9.48 15.39 6.59
CA TRP A 280 -10.66 14.53 6.47
C TRP A 280 -11.61 14.94 5.36
N LEU A 281 -11.93 16.23 5.27
CA LEU A 281 -12.84 16.74 4.25
C LEU A 281 -12.26 16.51 2.86
N SER A 282 -10.97 16.81 2.67
CA SER A 282 -10.24 16.54 1.44
C SER A 282 -10.21 15.05 1.09
N ALA A 283 -9.82 14.20 2.04
CA ALA A 283 -9.75 12.75 1.82
C ALA A 283 -11.13 12.13 1.53
N ARG A 284 -12.19 12.61 2.18
CA ARG A 284 -13.57 12.16 1.92
C ARG A 284 -14.00 12.54 0.49
N ALA A 285 -13.75 13.77 0.06
CA ALA A 285 -14.07 14.21 -1.30
C ALA A 285 -13.28 13.40 -2.33
N SER A 286 -11.98 13.22 -2.11
CA SER A 286 -11.11 12.40 -2.95
C SER A 286 -11.60 10.96 -3.04
N TYR A 287 -11.98 10.33 -1.91
CA TYR A 287 -12.52 8.97 -1.88
C TYR A 287 -13.82 8.83 -2.65
N ALA A 288 -14.74 9.77 -2.48
CA ALA A 288 -16.00 9.78 -3.23
C ALA A 288 -15.73 9.87 -4.74
N GLY A 289 -14.77 10.72 -5.14
CA GLY A 289 -14.30 10.83 -6.52
C GLY A 289 -13.72 9.52 -7.06
N HIS A 290 -12.83 8.86 -6.30
CA HIS A 290 -12.28 7.56 -6.68
C HIS A 290 -13.35 6.48 -6.81
N CYS A 291 -14.33 6.42 -5.88
CA CYS A 291 -15.42 5.46 -5.97
C CYS A 291 -16.29 5.69 -7.20
N ALA A 292 -16.61 6.96 -7.50
CA ALA A 292 -17.38 7.31 -8.70
C ALA A 292 -16.62 6.93 -9.98
N GLN A 293 -15.31 7.18 -10.02
CA GLN A 293 -14.46 6.80 -11.15
C GLN A 293 -14.31 5.30 -11.32
N ILE A 294 -14.05 4.56 -10.24
CA ILE A 294 -13.97 3.09 -10.29
C ILE A 294 -15.29 2.52 -10.79
N ARG A 295 -16.42 3.07 -10.32
CA ARG A 295 -17.74 2.66 -10.82
C ARG A 295 -17.85 2.92 -12.32
N ALA A 296 -17.61 4.15 -12.77
CA ALA A 296 -17.78 4.55 -14.15
C ALA A 296 -16.83 3.84 -15.13
N LEU A 297 -15.57 3.66 -14.76
CA LEU A 297 -14.50 3.18 -15.64
C LEU A 297 -14.22 1.68 -15.53
N HIS A 298 -14.64 1.01 -14.44
CA HIS A 298 -14.37 -0.41 -14.24
C HIS A 298 -15.62 -1.24 -13.90
N THR A 299 -16.58 -0.71 -13.13
CA THR A 299 -17.78 -1.46 -12.75
C THR A 299 -18.84 -1.45 -13.86
N GLU A 300 -19.21 -0.27 -14.37
CA GLU A 300 -20.21 -0.15 -15.43
C GLU A 300 -19.83 -0.88 -16.73
N PRO A 301 -18.57 -0.82 -17.22
CA PRO A 301 -18.16 -1.62 -18.38
C PRO A 301 -18.29 -3.14 -18.12
N ALA A 302 -17.96 -3.58 -16.91
CA ALA A 302 -18.09 -4.98 -16.53
C ALA A 302 -19.56 -5.44 -16.44
N LEU A 303 -20.45 -4.58 -15.96
CA LEU A 303 -21.89 -4.85 -15.93
C LEU A 303 -22.52 -4.80 -17.34
N ALA A 304 -22.03 -3.93 -18.23
CA ALA A 304 -22.44 -3.94 -19.63
C ALA A 304 -22.03 -5.26 -20.31
N LEU A 305 -20.80 -5.72 -20.08
CA LEU A 305 -20.36 -7.05 -20.52
C LEU A 305 -21.28 -8.16 -20.01
N PHE A 306 -21.62 -8.16 -18.72
CA PHE A 306 -22.55 -9.16 -18.16
C PHE A 306 -23.88 -9.21 -18.91
N ARG A 307 -24.45 -8.03 -19.22
CA ARG A 307 -25.78 -7.89 -19.84
C ARG A 307 -25.80 -8.21 -21.33
N GLN A 308 -24.71 -7.92 -22.05
CA GLN A 308 -24.73 -7.89 -23.52
C GLN A 308 -23.88 -8.97 -24.18
N SER A 309 -22.87 -9.50 -23.47
CA SER A 309 -21.99 -10.52 -24.04
C SER A 309 -22.52 -11.92 -23.76
N ARG A 310 -22.16 -12.87 -24.64
CA ARG A 310 -22.39 -14.30 -24.40
C ARG A 310 -21.61 -14.77 -23.18
N SER A 311 -22.11 -15.79 -22.49
CA SER A 311 -21.46 -16.36 -21.29
C SER A 311 -20.08 -16.96 -21.58
N ASP A 312 -19.83 -17.38 -22.82
CA ASP A 312 -18.55 -17.93 -23.29
C ASP A 312 -17.59 -16.86 -23.82
N ALA A 313 -17.94 -15.57 -23.73
CA ALA A 313 -17.07 -14.50 -24.19
C ALA A 313 -15.74 -14.46 -23.43
N ARG A 314 -14.68 -14.14 -24.17
CA ARG A 314 -13.30 -14.04 -23.68
C ARG A 314 -12.86 -12.59 -23.81
N VAL A 315 -12.65 -11.95 -22.66
CA VAL A 315 -12.50 -10.51 -22.56
C VAL A 315 -11.07 -10.15 -22.20
N GLY A 316 -10.36 -9.45 -23.08
CA GLY A 316 -9.11 -8.79 -22.73
C GLY A 316 -9.37 -7.55 -21.85
N ALA A 317 -8.77 -7.46 -20.67
CA ALA A 317 -8.96 -6.31 -19.79
C ALA A 317 -7.64 -5.80 -19.20
N GLU A 318 -7.51 -4.47 -19.09
CA GLU A 318 -6.46 -3.82 -18.29
C GLU A 318 -6.77 -3.95 -16.79
N GLY A 319 -8.01 -3.64 -16.40
CA GLY A 319 -8.52 -3.78 -15.03
C GLY A 319 -9.22 -5.11 -14.76
N ALA A 320 -8.48 -6.23 -14.83
CA ALA A 320 -9.05 -7.59 -14.86
C ALA A 320 -9.94 -7.96 -13.65
N GLY A 321 -9.66 -7.43 -12.46
CA GLY A 321 -10.39 -7.81 -11.23
C GLY A 321 -11.87 -7.46 -11.24
N SER A 322 -12.21 -6.20 -11.55
CA SER A 322 -13.60 -5.73 -11.63
C SER A 322 -14.35 -6.41 -12.78
N VAL A 323 -13.69 -6.50 -13.95
CA VAL A 323 -14.26 -7.15 -15.12
C VAL A 323 -14.59 -8.60 -14.81
N ARG A 324 -13.66 -9.38 -14.23
CA ARG A 324 -13.89 -10.79 -13.91
C ARG A 324 -15.02 -10.97 -12.89
N TYR A 325 -15.03 -10.17 -11.83
CA TYR A 325 -16.01 -10.29 -10.75
C TYR A 325 -17.43 -9.95 -11.21
N HIS A 326 -17.61 -8.83 -11.93
CA HIS A 326 -18.94 -8.34 -12.30
C HIS A 326 -19.46 -8.88 -13.63
N SER A 327 -18.58 -9.21 -14.59
CA SER A 327 -19.02 -9.73 -15.88
C SER A 327 -19.25 -11.23 -15.89
N GLU A 328 -18.68 -11.98 -14.94
CA GLU A 328 -18.68 -13.45 -14.93
C GLU A 328 -18.22 -14.06 -16.26
N ARG A 329 -17.29 -13.40 -16.95
CA ARG A 329 -16.67 -13.88 -18.20
C ARG A 329 -15.26 -14.38 -17.97
N THR A 330 -14.74 -15.10 -18.96
CA THR A 330 -13.31 -15.44 -19.00
C THR A 330 -12.53 -14.17 -19.28
N VAL A 331 -11.67 -13.76 -18.35
CA VAL A 331 -10.89 -12.53 -18.48
C VAL A 331 -9.43 -12.86 -18.74
N ILE A 332 -8.90 -12.23 -19.78
CA ILE A 332 -7.49 -12.27 -20.16
C ILE A 332 -6.88 -10.96 -19.68
N ASP A 333 -6.04 -11.06 -18.66
CA ASP A 333 -5.38 -9.91 -18.05
C ASP A 333 -4.27 -9.41 -18.97
N LEU A 334 -4.51 -8.29 -19.64
CA LEU A 334 -3.59 -7.75 -20.66
C LEU A 334 -2.29 -7.19 -20.06
N LEU A 335 -2.26 -6.94 -18.74
CA LEU A 335 -1.04 -6.60 -18.01
C LEU A 335 -0.26 -7.86 -17.58
N GLY A 336 -0.84 -9.05 -17.71
CA GLY A 336 -0.22 -10.32 -17.36
C GLY A 336 -0.26 -10.65 -15.87
N LEU A 337 -0.95 -9.88 -15.02
CA LEU A 337 -0.93 -10.13 -13.57
C LEU A 337 -1.58 -11.47 -13.23
N ASN A 338 -2.63 -11.85 -13.96
CA ASN A 338 -3.31 -13.14 -13.86
C ASN A 338 -3.11 -14.05 -15.09
N PHE A 339 -2.29 -13.66 -16.05
CA PHE A 339 -1.95 -14.45 -17.24
C PHE A 339 -0.42 -14.59 -17.31
N PHE A 340 0.09 -15.67 -16.72
CA PHE A 340 1.50 -15.77 -16.34
C PHE A 340 2.43 -15.81 -17.55
N GLU A 341 1.99 -16.40 -18.65
CA GLU A 341 2.72 -16.42 -19.92
C GLU A 341 2.98 -14.98 -20.37
N LEU A 342 1.95 -14.13 -20.37
CA LEU A 342 2.08 -12.74 -20.80
C LEU A 342 3.05 -11.93 -19.91
N ALA A 343 3.07 -12.18 -18.61
CA ALA A 343 3.98 -11.50 -17.68
C ALA A 343 5.46 -11.87 -17.86
N HIS A 344 5.78 -12.97 -18.54
CA HIS A 344 7.14 -13.45 -18.71
C HIS A 344 7.74 -13.15 -20.09
N HIS A 345 6.97 -12.55 -20.99
CA HIS A 345 7.43 -12.14 -22.33
C HIS A 345 7.50 -10.61 -22.48
N LEU A 346 7.76 -9.87 -21.38
CA LEU A 346 7.83 -8.40 -21.44
C LEU A 346 8.86 -7.88 -22.45
N ASP A 347 9.97 -8.61 -22.61
CA ASP A 347 11.07 -8.28 -23.52
C ASP A 347 10.88 -8.85 -24.93
N ASP A 348 9.80 -9.58 -25.19
CA ASP A 348 9.46 -10.16 -26.50
C ASP A 348 8.03 -9.74 -26.91
N PRO A 349 7.88 -8.53 -27.47
CA PRO A 349 6.59 -7.98 -27.87
C PRO A 349 5.81 -8.88 -28.83
N ASP A 350 6.50 -9.58 -29.73
CA ASP A 350 5.87 -10.45 -30.70
C ASP A 350 5.27 -11.69 -30.05
N SER A 351 5.99 -12.32 -29.11
CA SER A 351 5.44 -13.45 -28.35
C SER A 351 4.22 -13.03 -27.54
N ARG A 352 4.21 -11.82 -26.97
CA ARG A 352 3.03 -11.26 -26.30
C ARG A 352 1.85 -11.11 -27.26
N VAL A 353 2.10 -10.55 -28.44
CA VAL A 353 1.09 -10.43 -29.49
C VAL A 353 0.50 -11.79 -29.83
N CYS A 354 1.35 -12.82 -30.02
CA CYS A 354 0.87 -14.15 -30.35
C CYS A 354 0.12 -14.84 -29.20
N LEU A 355 0.52 -14.61 -27.94
CA LEU A 355 -0.26 -15.06 -26.79
C LEU A 355 -1.65 -14.42 -26.75
N LEU A 356 -1.76 -13.13 -27.07
CA LEU A 356 -3.05 -12.45 -27.14
C LEU A 356 -3.91 -12.93 -28.32
N VAL A 357 -3.32 -13.16 -29.50
CA VAL A 357 -4.04 -13.72 -30.66
C VAL A 357 -4.56 -15.12 -30.35
N ASN A 358 -3.72 -15.98 -29.77
CA ASN A 358 -4.05 -17.35 -29.41
C ASN A 358 -4.96 -17.45 -28.18
N SER A 359 -5.22 -16.33 -27.50
CA SER A 359 -6.15 -16.30 -26.36
C SER A 359 -7.62 -16.29 -26.77
N ASP A 360 -7.93 -16.25 -28.06
CA ASP A 360 -9.28 -16.20 -28.63
C ASP A 360 -10.18 -15.11 -28.00
N MET A 361 -9.58 -13.98 -27.60
CA MET A 361 -10.36 -12.85 -27.10
C MET A 361 -11.22 -12.27 -28.23
N ASN A 362 -12.48 -11.99 -27.90
CA ASN A 362 -13.45 -11.41 -28.84
C ASN A 362 -14.03 -10.08 -28.35
N LEU A 363 -13.69 -9.68 -27.12
CA LEU A 363 -14.04 -8.41 -26.51
C LEU A 363 -12.83 -7.83 -25.77
N VAL A 364 -12.74 -6.51 -25.69
CA VAL A 364 -11.77 -5.82 -24.83
C VAL A 364 -12.41 -4.71 -24.01
N VAL A 365 -11.92 -4.51 -22.78
CA VAL A 365 -12.22 -3.37 -21.92
C VAL A 365 -10.90 -2.71 -21.51
N VAL A 366 -10.56 -1.63 -22.21
CA VAL A 366 -9.25 -0.98 -22.12
C VAL A 366 -9.39 0.54 -22.16
N PRO A 367 -8.37 1.31 -21.70
CA PRO A 367 -8.28 2.72 -22.02
C PRO A 367 -8.32 2.95 -23.53
N SER A 368 -8.95 4.02 -24.01
CA SER A 368 -9.13 4.26 -25.47
C SER A 368 -7.82 4.23 -26.25
N PHE A 369 -6.74 4.78 -25.69
CA PHE A 369 -5.42 4.81 -26.33
C PHE A 369 -4.78 3.42 -26.52
N TRP A 370 -5.28 2.38 -25.85
CA TRP A 370 -4.82 1.00 -26.08
C TRP A 370 -5.35 0.42 -27.38
N LEU A 371 -6.47 0.93 -27.92
CA LEU A 371 -6.98 0.44 -29.20
C LEU A 371 -5.96 0.65 -30.32
N GLU A 372 -5.24 1.78 -30.31
CA GLU A 372 -4.16 2.06 -31.27
C GLU A 372 -3.00 1.05 -31.14
N GLN A 373 -2.71 0.61 -29.92
CA GLN A 373 -1.67 -0.40 -29.66
C GLN A 373 -2.10 -1.80 -30.09
N LEU A 374 -3.40 -2.10 -30.05
CA LEU A 374 -3.96 -3.38 -30.48
C LEU A 374 -4.26 -3.43 -31.98
N ALA A 375 -4.47 -2.28 -32.62
CA ALA A 375 -4.82 -2.13 -34.03
C ALA A 375 -3.89 -2.86 -35.03
N PRO A 376 -2.57 -3.00 -34.80
CA PRO A 376 -1.71 -3.75 -35.71
C PRO A 376 -2.10 -5.23 -35.84
N VAL A 377 -2.74 -5.78 -34.81
CA VAL A 377 -3.00 -7.22 -34.64
C VAL A 377 -4.49 -7.54 -34.70
N PHE A 378 -5.33 -6.63 -34.24
CA PHE A 378 -6.77 -6.82 -34.11
C PHE A 378 -7.52 -5.75 -34.90
N ASP A 379 -8.52 -6.19 -35.66
CA ASP A 379 -9.59 -5.30 -36.07
C ASP A 379 -10.56 -5.13 -34.91
N TYR A 380 -11.09 -3.93 -34.74
CA TYR A 380 -11.97 -3.62 -33.62
C TYR A 380 -13.18 -2.79 -34.02
N ARG A 381 -14.27 -2.97 -33.27
CA ARG A 381 -15.46 -2.15 -33.33
C ARG A 381 -15.84 -1.71 -31.92
N VAL A 382 -15.77 -0.41 -31.66
CA VAL A 382 -16.20 0.17 -30.38
C VAL A 382 -17.70 -0.07 -30.20
N LEU A 383 -18.08 -0.65 -29.08
CA LEU A 383 -19.46 -0.93 -28.71
C LEU A 383 -19.98 0.15 -27.75
N GLU A 384 -19.19 0.47 -26.72
CA GLU A 384 -19.53 1.47 -25.73
C GLU A 384 -18.29 2.26 -25.28
N VAL A 385 -18.53 3.50 -24.82
CA VAL A 385 -17.49 4.43 -24.37
C VAL A 385 -17.88 4.98 -23.01
N TYR A 386 -16.97 4.86 -22.04
CA TYR A 386 -17.15 5.31 -20.66
C TYR A 386 -16.15 6.42 -20.39
N ARG A 387 -16.65 7.58 -19.99
CA ARG A 387 -15.85 8.80 -19.81
C ARG A 387 -16.00 9.35 -18.40
N VAL A 388 -14.90 9.86 -17.87
CA VAL A 388 -14.93 10.74 -16.69
C VAL A 388 -14.13 11.98 -17.02
N GLY A 389 -14.75 13.16 -16.88
CA GLY A 389 -14.19 14.43 -17.34
C GLY A 389 -12.92 14.87 -16.62
N GLU A 390 -12.85 14.70 -15.30
CA GLU A 390 -11.65 14.99 -14.52
C GLU A 390 -11.27 13.77 -13.69
N SER A 391 -10.15 13.14 -14.03
CA SER A 391 -9.61 12.01 -13.29
C SER A 391 -9.08 12.43 -11.93
N ALA A 392 -9.60 11.80 -10.87
CA ALA A 392 -9.11 11.94 -9.50
C ALA A 392 -7.95 10.97 -9.24
N MET A 393 -7.64 10.12 -10.22
CA MET A 393 -6.52 9.17 -10.19
C MET A 393 -5.24 9.74 -10.83
N SER A 394 -5.37 10.75 -11.71
CA SER A 394 -4.25 11.44 -12.36
C SER A 394 -3.98 12.79 -11.70
N ALA A 395 -2.71 13.08 -11.40
CA ALA A 395 -2.32 14.41 -10.90
C ALA A 395 -2.47 15.52 -11.94
N GLU A 396 -2.40 15.17 -13.23
CA GLU A 396 -2.57 16.10 -14.35
C GLU A 396 -4.04 16.36 -14.67
N GLY A 397 -4.96 15.67 -13.97
CA GLY A 397 -6.37 15.67 -14.27
C GLY A 397 -6.64 15.06 -15.65
N GLY A 398 -7.67 15.58 -16.32
CA GLY A 398 -8.02 15.23 -17.69
C GLY A 398 -9.06 14.14 -17.83
N GLU A 399 -9.62 14.07 -19.04
CA GLU A 399 -10.65 13.11 -19.40
C GLU A 399 -10.02 11.71 -19.53
N VAL A 400 -10.56 10.75 -18.77
CA VAL A 400 -10.19 9.35 -18.91
C VAL A 400 -11.31 8.62 -19.63
N THR A 401 -10.95 7.95 -20.71
CA THR A 401 -11.88 7.17 -21.53
C THR A 401 -11.52 5.69 -21.47
N VAL A 402 -12.47 4.86 -21.06
CA VAL A 402 -12.44 3.40 -21.20
C VAL A 402 -13.42 3.00 -22.28
N VAL A 403 -13.03 2.05 -23.11
CA VAL A 403 -13.83 1.55 -24.23
C VAL A 403 -14.10 0.07 -24.05
N LEU A 404 -15.35 -0.31 -24.32
CA LEU A 404 -15.73 -1.70 -24.58
C LEU A 404 -15.76 -1.86 -26.11
N ALA A 405 -14.96 -2.76 -26.64
CA ALA A 405 -14.90 -3.02 -28.08
C ALA A 405 -14.96 -4.51 -28.38
N ALA A 406 -15.61 -4.86 -29.49
CA ALA A 406 -15.43 -6.16 -30.12
C ALA A 406 -14.09 -6.18 -30.86
N VAL A 407 -13.37 -7.28 -30.75
CA VAL A 407 -12.08 -7.47 -31.44
C VAL A 407 -12.07 -8.78 -32.21
N ALA A 408 -11.38 -8.79 -33.34
CA ALA A 408 -11.09 -9.98 -34.12
C ALA A 408 -9.63 -9.92 -34.55
N ALA A 409 -8.90 -11.03 -34.42
CA ALA A 409 -7.54 -11.10 -34.95
C ALA A 409 -7.58 -10.88 -36.46
N ARG A 410 -6.66 -10.08 -36.99
CA ARG A 410 -6.53 -9.85 -38.42
C ARG A 410 -6.23 -11.14 -39.17
N GLU A 411 -6.69 -11.22 -40.41
CA GLU A 411 -6.46 -12.37 -41.28
C GLU A 411 -4.95 -12.69 -41.38
N GLY A 412 -4.60 -13.98 -41.29
CA GLY A 412 -3.21 -14.45 -41.30
C GLY A 412 -2.45 -14.33 -39.96
N MET A 413 -2.87 -13.49 -39.01
CA MET A 413 -2.18 -13.37 -37.71
C MET A 413 -2.16 -14.68 -36.91
N PRO A 414 -3.27 -15.44 -36.78
CA PRO A 414 -3.24 -16.73 -36.09
C PRO A 414 -2.30 -17.74 -36.73
N GLU A 415 -2.18 -17.75 -38.07
CA GLU A 415 -1.29 -18.64 -38.81
C GLU A 415 0.18 -18.26 -38.59
N ALA A 416 0.50 -16.97 -38.68
CA ALA A 416 1.83 -16.45 -38.39
C ALA A 416 2.26 -16.79 -36.95
N CYS A 417 1.35 -16.65 -35.99
CA CYS A 417 1.62 -16.98 -34.59
C CYS A 417 1.77 -18.48 -34.35
N ARG A 418 1.00 -19.34 -35.02
CA ARG A 418 1.19 -20.80 -34.98
C ARG A 418 2.52 -21.23 -35.59
N ALA A 419 2.90 -20.64 -36.74
CA ALA A 419 4.17 -20.93 -37.40
C ALA A 419 5.36 -20.56 -36.50
N ARG A 420 5.28 -19.41 -35.80
CA ARG A 420 6.32 -18.99 -34.84
C ARG A 420 6.41 -19.92 -33.64
N ALA A 421 5.29 -20.35 -33.08
CA ALA A 421 5.26 -21.28 -31.95
C ALA A 421 5.83 -22.66 -32.30
N ALA A 422 5.70 -23.10 -33.56
CA ALA A 422 6.33 -24.34 -34.03
C ALA A 422 7.86 -24.22 -34.03
N ILE A 423 8.41 -23.09 -34.47
CA ILE A 423 9.86 -22.84 -34.52
C ILE A 423 10.47 -22.77 -33.11
N SER A 424 9.77 -22.24 -32.11
CA SER A 424 10.31 -22.10 -30.75
C SER A 424 10.38 -23.43 -29.96
N ASN A 425 9.71 -24.48 -30.45
CA ASN A 425 9.68 -25.80 -29.80
C ASN A 425 10.67 -26.81 -30.42
N GLU A 426 11.33 -26.45 -31.52
CA GLU A 426 12.49 -27.16 -32.09
C GLU A 426 13.79 -26.59 -31.51
#